data_AF-A0A7J9EFN4-F1
#
_entry.id   AF-A0A7J9EFN4-F1
#
_cell.length_a   1.000
_cell.length_b   1.000
_cell.length_c   1.000
_cell.angle_alpha   90.00
_cell.angle_beta   90.00
_cell.angle_gamma   90.00
#
_symmetry.space_group_name_H-M   'P 1'
#
loop_
_entity.id
_entity.type
_entity.pdbx_description
1 polymer ?
#
loop_
_entity_poly.entity_id
_entity_poly.type
_entity_poly.pdbx_seq_one_letter_code
_entity_poly.pdbx_strand_id
1 'polypeptide(L)'
;MFSFVKKNVLLFTSLPGLRGEYPNTTVGFVHIDDVVAAHILAMEECKASGRLVCSSSVAHWTQIIEMLKAKYPSYPFENKCSSQEGDNCAHIMETSKIQKLGFPAFKSVPEMFDDCIKSFQEKGFL
;
A
#
# COMPACT_ATOMS: atom_id res chain seq x y z
N MET A 1 2.19 18.03 -7.75
CA MET A 1 1.88 16.77 -8.46
C MET A 1 2.20 15.63 -7.53
N PHE A 2 1.18 15.06 -6.87
CA PHE A 2 1.33 13.90 -6.00
C PHE A 2 1.57 12.66 -6.87
N SER A 3 2.74 12.04 -6.75
CA SER A 3 3.08 10.83 -7.51
C SER A 3 2.42 9.63 -6.83
N PHE A 4 1.15 9.37 -7.17
CA PHE A 4 0.32 8.40 -6.42
C PHE A 4 -0.17 7.17 -7.22
N VAL A 5 0.12 7.06 -8.51
CA VAL A 5 -0.65 6.15 -9.37
C VAL A 5 0.01 4.77 -9.61
N LYS A 6 1.27 4.54 -9.22
CA LYS A 6 1.98 3.31 -9.65
C LYS A 6 1.91 2.08 -8.73
N LYS A 7 1.34 2.14 -7.52
CA LYS A 7 1.54 1.08 -6.52
C LYS A 7 0.39 0.08 -6.34
N ASN A 8 -0.87 0.46 -6.61
CA ASN A 8 -2.03 -0.44 -6.46
C ASN A 8 -2.06 -1.62 -7.45
N VAL A 9 -1.28 -1.56 -8.54
CA VAL A 9 -1.24 -2.60 -9.57
C VAL A 9 -0.50 -3.87 -9.10
N LEU A 10 0.34 -3.78 -8.06
CA LEU A 10 1.23 -4.88 -7.68
C LEU A 10 0.50 -6.06 -7.00
N LEU A 11 -0.62 -5.82 -6.33
CA LEU A 11 -1.44 -6.86 -5.71
C LEU A 11 -1.99 -7.88 -6.73
N PHE A 12 -2.44 -7.38 -7.87
CA PHE A 12 -2.94 -8.22 -8.97
C PHE A 12 -1.82 -9.03 -9.60
N THR A 13 -0.58 -8.52 -9.60
CA THR A 13 0.58 -9.24 -10.15
C THR A 13 1.13 -10.34 -9.24
N SER A 14 0.76 -10.36 -7.95
CA SER A 14 1.17 -11.39 -6.98
C SER A 14 0.14 -12.50 -6.76
N LEU A 15 -1.05 -12.37 -7.34
CA LEU A 15 -1.98 -13.47 -7.59
C LEU A 15 -1.46 -14.29 -8.80
N PRO A 16 -1.84 -15.56 -8.97
CA PRO A 16 -1.05 -16.53 -9.74
C PRO A 16 -0.73 -16.10 -11.16
N GLY A 17 0.49 -16.44 -11.57
CA GLY A 17 0.74 -16.83 -12.95
C GLY A 17 1.21 -15.72 -13.88
N LEU A 18 1.42 -14.50 -13.39
CA LEU A 18 2.02 -13.44 -14.21
C LEU A 18 3.55 -13.39 -14.15
N ARG A 19 4.17 -13.80 -13.04
CA ARG A 19 5.64 -13.79 -12.87
C ARG A 19 6.26 -15.01 -12.17
N GLY A 20 5.53 -15.75 -11.32
CA GLY A 20 6.09 -16.87 -10.56
C GLY A 20 6.99 -16.47 -9.38
N GLU A 21 7.16 -15.17 -9.16
CA GLU A 21 7.94 -14.60 -8.07
C GLU A 21 7.43 -13.20 -7.71
N TYR A 22 7.45 -12.85 -6.42
CA TYR A 22 7.08 -11.53 -5.93
C TYR A 22 8.31 -10.61 -5.83
N PRO A 23 8.14 -9.27 -5.96
CA PRO A 23 9.26 -8.34 -5.95
C PRO A 23 10.06 -8.35 -4.64
N ASN A 24 11.38 -8.32 -4.72
CA ASN A 24 12.27 -8.13 -3.57
C ASN A 24 12.48 -6.63 -3.32
N THR A 25 11.46 -5.95 -2.80
CA THR A 25 11.51 -4.50 -2.55
C THR A 25 10.64 -4.12 -1.34
N THR A 26 11.05 -3.07 -0.66
CA THR A 26 10.35 -2.45 0.46
C THR A 26 9.63 -1.19 -0.02
N VAL A 27 8.32 -1.12 0.21
CA VAL A 27 7.49 -0.01 -0.29
C VAL A 27 6.57 0.55 0.78
N GLY A 28 6.33 1.87 0.70
CA GLY A 28 5.28 2.54 1.47
C GLY A 28 3.88 2.23 0.94
N PHE A 29 2.98 1.90 1.86
CA PHE A 29 1.56 1.59 1.64
C PHE A 29 0.65 2.67 2.23
N VAL A 30 -0.54 2.81 1.65
CA VAL A 30 -1.54 3.80 2.05
C VAL A 30 -2.88 3.42 1.44
N HIS A 31 -3.95 3.59 2.21
CA HIS A 31 -5.30 3.26 1.77
C HIS A 31 -5.82 4.32 0.79
N ILE A 32 -6.59 3.93 -0.23
CA ILE A 32 -7.13 4.87 -1.22
C ILE A 32 -7.98 5.98 -0.58
N ASP A 33 -8.84 5.64 0.39
CA ASP A 33 -9.59 6.64 1.18
C ASP A 33 -8.69 7.65 1.89
N ASP A 34 -7.55 7.21 2.46
CA ASP A 34 -6.61 8.12 3.11
C ASP A 34 -5.96 9.06 2.08
N VAL A 35 -5.70 8.57 0.87
CA VAL A 35 -5.21 9.40 -0.24
C VAL A 35 -6.24 10.47 -0.57
N VAL A 36 -7.51 10.08 -0.74
CA VAL A 36 -8.59 11.02 -1.08
C VAL A 36 -8.77 12.05 0.04
N ALA A 37 -8.83 11.61 1.30
CA ALA A 37 -8.93 12.50 2.45
C ALA A 37 -7.73 13.46 2.53
N ALA A 38 -6.52 12.98 2.24
CA ALA A 38 -5.31 13.80 2.27
C ALA A 38 -5.35 14.88 1.17
N HIS A 39 -5.90 14.56 0.00
CA HIS A 39 -6.09 15.53 -1.07
C HIS A 39 -7.13 16.59 -0.68
N ILE A 40 -8.26 16.19 -0.10
CA ILE A 40 -9.29 17.12 0.39
C ILE A 40 -8.68 18.06 1.44
N LEU A 41 -8.01 17.52 2.46
CA LEU A 41 -7.36 18.31 3.50
C LEU A 41 -6.36 19.32 2.92
N ALA A 42 -5.55 18.91 1.94
CA ALA A 42 -4.57 19.78 1.32
C ALA A 42 -5.20 20.92 0.49
N MET A 43 -6.43 20.75 0.00
CA MET A 43 -7.17 21.78 -0.73
C MET A 43 -7.92 22.73 0.20
N GLU A 44 -8.45 22.23 1.32
CA GLU A 44 -9.32 22.99 2.22
C GLU A 44 -8.56 23.74 3.32
N GLU A 45 -7.44 23.20 3.80
CA GLU A 45 -6.69 23.79 4.90
C GLU A 45 -5.73 24.89 4.40
N CYS A 46 -6.01 26.15 4.74
CA CYS A 46 -5.19 27.31 4.38
C CYS A 46 -3.73 27.22 4.85
N LYS A 47 -3.45 26.47 5.93
CA LYS A 47 -2.08 26.23 6.42
C LYS A 47 -1.33 25.18 5.62
N ALA A 48 -2.01 24.40 4.78
CA ALA A 48 -1.38 23.40 3.93
C ALA A 48 -0.46 24.10 2.92
N SER A 49 0.80 23.65 2.83
CA SER A 49 1.78 24.27 1.94
C SER A 49 2.86 23.29 1.51
N GLY A 50 3.38 23.45 0.29
CA GLY A 50 4.44 22.62 -0.26
C GLY A 50 4.04 21.14 -0.41
N ARG A 51 5.00 20.22 -0.22
CA ARG A 51 4.76 18.78 -0.31
C ARG A 51 4.27 18.23 1.03
N LEU A 52 3.30 17.32 0.98
CA LEU A 52 2.81 16.50 2.09
C LEU A 52 3.04 15.04 1.75
N VAL A 53 3.65 14.29 2.66
CA VAL A 53 3.80 12.83 2.53
C VAL A 53 2.52 12.19 3.06
N CYS A 54 1.91 11.34 2.23
CA CYS A 54 0.73 10.55 2.58
C CYS A 54 1.11 9.07 2.44
N SER A 55 1.50 8.45 3.55
CA SER A 55 1.90 7.05 3.62
C SER A 55 1.68 6.53 5.03
N SER A 56 1.11 5.34 5.16
CA SER A 56 0.85 4.69 6.46
C SER A 56 2.13 4.03 6.99
N SER A 57 2.39 2.79 6.56
CA SER A 57 3.58 2.03 6.92
C SER A 57 4.35 1.58 5.69
N VAL A 58 5.62 1.25 5.92
CA VAL A 58 6.52 0.68 4.92
C VAL A 58 6.66 -0.80 5.25
N ALA A 59 6.54 -1.66 4.25
CA ALA A 59 6.70 -3.10 4.42
C ALA A 59 7.40 -3.72 3.21
N HIS A 60 8.16 -4.78 3.47
CA HIS A 60 8.72 -5.62 2.43
C HIS A 60 7.63 -6.55 1.87
N TRP A 61 7.67 -6.87 0.58
CA TRP A 61 6.69 -7.77 -0.04
C TRP A 61 6.61 -9.14 0.64
N THR A 62 7.71 -9.68 1.19
CA THR A 62 7.67 -10.92 2.00
C THR A 62 6.67 -10.80 3.16
N GLN A 63 6.70 -9.68 3.90
CA GLN A 63 5.79 -9.47 5.04
C GLN A 63 4.33 -9.40 4.58
N ILE A 64 4.08 -8.76 3.43
CA ILE A 64 2.75 -8.67 2.83
C ILE A 64 2.25 -10.06 2.42
N ILE A 65 3.07 -10.83 1.71
CA ILE A 65 2.71 -12.17 1.21
C ILE A 65 2.46 -13.13 2.38
N GLU A 66 3.28 -13.09 3.43
CA GLU A 66 3.08 -13.90 4.64
C GLU A 66 1.77 -13.54 5.35
N MET A 67 1.51 -12.24 5.53
CA MET A 67 0.25 -11.76 6.11
C MET A 67 -0.96 -12.24 5.30
N LEU A 68 -0.89 -12.12 3.97
CA LEU A 68 -1.95 -12.56 3.07
C LEU A 68 -2.17 -14.07 3.11
N LYS A 69 -1.11 -14.88 3.07
CA LYS A 69 -1.21 -16.35 3.18
C LYS A 69 -1.85 -16.78 4.49
N ALA A 70 -1.50 -16.13 5.61
CA ALA A 70 -2.07 -16.45 6.90
C ALA A 70 -3.58 -16.19 6.95
N LYS A 71 -4.04 -15.11 6.30
CA LYS A 71 -5.44 -14.68 6.36
C LYS A 71 -6.33 -15.28 5.25
N TYR A 72 -5.75 -15.54 4.09
CA TYR A 72 -6.43 -15.93 2.86
C TYR A 72 -5.81 -17.20 2.25
N PRO A 73 -5.65 -18.30 2.99
CA PRO A 73 -4.84 -19.45 2.58
C PRO A 73 -5.37 -20.19 1.35
N SER A 74 -6.64 -20.01 0.99
CA SER A 74 -7.23 -20.57 -0.23
C SER A 74 -6.71 -19.90 -1.50
N TYR A 75 -6.13 -18.71 -1.40
CA TYR A 75 -5.63 -17.99 -2.55
C TYR A 75 -4.21 -18.46 -2.91
N PRO A 76 -3.97 -18.75 -4.20
CA PRO A 76 -2.68 -19.21 -4.69
C PRO A 76 -1.63 -18.07 -4.78
N PHE A 77 -1.09 -17.65 -3.63
CA PHE A 77 -0.03 -16.65 -3.55
C PHE A 77 1.34 -17.20 -3.96
N GLU A 78 2.18 -16.35 -4.57
CA GLU A 78 3.56 -16.71 -4.92
C GLU A 78 4.40 -17.05 -3.68
N ASN A 79 5.29 -18.04 -3.82
CA ASN A 79 6.16 -18.51 -2.73
C ASN A 79 7.60 -18.03 -2.85
N LYS A 80 8.00 -17.54 -4.03
CA LYS A 80 9.38 -17.20 -4.31
C LYS A 80 9.57 -15.69 -4.35
N CYS A 81 10.51 -15.18 -3.55
CA CYS A 81 11.00 -13.81 -3.69
C CYS A 81 11.93 -13.72 -4.91
N SER A 82 11.79 -12.65 -5.69
CA SER A 82 12.68 -12.35 -6.82
C SER A 82 14.15 -12.28 -6.39
N SER A 83 15.05 -12.88 -7.17
CA SER A 83 16.50 -12.75 -6.94
C SER A 83 17.03 -11.37 -7.33
N GLN A 84 16.30 -10.61 -8.15
CA GLN A 84 16.64 -9.22 -8.45
C GLN A 84 16.26 -8.36 -7.24
N GLU A 85 17.28 -7.88 -6.54
CA GLU A 85 17.12 -6.92 -5.43
C GLU A 85 16.63 -5.57 -5.96
N GLY A 86 15.52 -5.11 -5.41
CA GLY A 86 15.02 -3.74 -5.59
C GLY A 86 15.47 -2.84 -4.45
N ASP A 87 14.82 -1.69 -4.33
CA ASP A 87 15.04 -0.80 -3.18
C ASP A 87 14.50 -1.47 -1.91
N ASN A 88 15.41 -1.84 -1.03
CA ASN A 88 15.15 -2.57 0.22
C ASN A 88 15.67 -1.84 1.46
N CYS A 89 16.07 -0.58 1.30
CA CYS A 89 16.53 0.20 2.44
C CYS A 89 15.39 0.34 3.45
N ALA A 90 15.64 -0.02 4.71
CA ALA A 90 14.72 0.25 5.79
C ALA A 90 14.54 1.78 5.90
N HIS A 91 13.34 2.25 5.62
CA HIS A 91 13.02 3.67 5.64
C HIS A 91 11.67 3.90 6.30
N ILE A 92 11.51 5.10 6.85
CA ILE A 92 10.26 5.57 7.46
C ILE A 92 9.75 6.73 6.62
N MET A 93 8.44 6.78 6.42
CA MET A 93 7.79 7.90 5.76
C MET A 93 7.46 8.96 6.82
N GLU A 94 8.05 10.15 6.67
CA GLU A 94 7.81 11.28 7.56
C GLU A 94 6.44 11.90 7.25
N THR A 95 5.44 11.62 8.10
CA THR A 95 4.06 12.12 7.93
C THR A 95 3.62 13.13 8.98
N SER A 96 4.54 13.64 9.83
CA SER A 96 4.16 14.60 10.87
C SER A 96 3.58 15.88 10.29
N LYS A 97 3.99 16.27 9.08
CA LYS A 97 3.48 17.49 8.44
C LYS A 97 1.99 17.41 8.13
N ILE A 98 1.50 16.28 7.61
CA ILE A 98 0.06 16.12 7.32
C ILE A 98 -0.73 15.88 8.61
N GLN A 99 -0.15 15.20 9.59
CA GLN A 99 -0.74 15.03 10.93
C GLN A 99 -0.92 16.37 11.66
N LYS A 100 0.04 17.29 11.56
CA LYS A 100 -0.06 18.66 12.12
C LYS A 100 -1.19 19.49 11.50
N LEU A 101 -1.64 19.13 10.30
CA LEU A 101 -2.81 19.74 9.65
C LEU A 101 -4.13 19.10 10.11
N GLY A 102 -4.10 18.16 11.07
CA GLY A 102 -5.29 17.50 11.60
C GLY A 102 -5.71 16.24 10.84
N PHE A 103 -4.84 15.69 9.98
CA PHE A 103 -5.13 14.43 9.31
C PHE A 103 -5.26 13.28 10.32
N PRO A 104 -6.29 12.42 10.20
CA PRO A 104 -6.48 11.30 11.12
C PRO A 104 -5.37 10.25 10.99
N ALA A 105 -5.37 9.27 11.89
CA ALA A 105 -4.50 8.11 11.74
C ALA A 105 -4.82 7.38 10.42
N PHE A 106 -3.77 7.04 9.67
CA PHE A 106 -3.90 6.24 8.45
C PHE A 106 -4.47 4.85 8.78
N LYS A 107 -5.23 4.28 7.84
CA LYS A 107 -5.59 2.86 7.93
C LYS A 107 -4.33 1.99 7.91
N SER A 108 -4.44 0.82 8.51
CA SER A 108 -3.35 -0.15 8.57
C SER A 108 -3.23 -0.95 7.27
N VAL A 109 -2.04 -1.49 7.01
CA VAL A 109 -1.81 -2.36 5.84
C VAL A 109 -2.78 -3.56 5.82
N PRO A 110 -3.00 -4.31 6.92
CA PRO A 110 -4.00 -5.38 6.92
C PRO A 110 -5.38 -4.92 6.45
N GLU A 111 -5.89 -3.80 6.96
CA GLU A 111 -7.20 -3.24 6.56
C GLU A 111 -7.24 -2.89 5.06
N MET A 112 -6.17 -2.32 4.52
CA MET A 112 -6.07 -2.02 3.08
C MET A 112 -6.20 -3.26 2.21
N PHE A 113 -5.51 -4.33 2.59
CA PHE A 113 -5.53 -5.57 1.83
C PHE A 113 -6.87 -6.31 1.98
N ASP A 114 -7.49 -6.25 3.15
CA ASP A 114 -8.83 -6.79 3.38
C ASP A 114 -9.88 -6.11 2.51
N ASP A 115 -9.93 -4.77 2.56
CA ASP A 115 -10.88 -3.97 1.78
C ASP A 115 -10.68 -4.21 0.27
N CYS A 116 -9.41 -4.35 -0.17
CA CYS A 116 -9.08 -4.65 -1.56
C CYS A 116 -9.57 -6.04 -1.98
N ILE A 117 -9.27 -7.09 -1.21
CA ILE A 117 -9.69 -8.46 -1.51
C ILE A 117 -11.22 -8.56 -1.51
N LYS A 118 -11.89 -7.97 -0.52
CA LYS A 118 -13.34 -7.94 -0.45
C LYS A 118 -13.93 -7.24 -1.68
N SER A 119 -13.40 -6.09 -2.09
CA SER A 119 -13.89 -5.40 -3.28
C SER A 119 -13.71 -6.23 -4.55
N PHE A 120 -12.64 -7.02 -4.65
CA PHE A 120 -12.41 -7.89 -5.80
C PHE A 120 -13.36 -9.10 -5.81
N GLN A 121 -13.61 -9.71 -4.65
CA GLN A 121 -14.61 -10.78 -4.51
C GLN A 121 -16.01 -10.28 -4.89
N GLU A 122 -16.43 -9.13 -4.37
CA GLU A 122 -17.75 -8.54 -4.66
C GLU A 122 -17.94 -8.21 -6.14
N LYS A 123 -16.86 -7.89 -6.85
CA LYS A 123 -16.88 -7.57 -8.29
C LYS A 123 -16.62 -8.78 -9.19
N GLY A 124 -16.40 -9.97 -8.62
CA GLY A 124 -16.12 -11.19 -9.37
C GLY A 124 -14.75 -11.21 -10.05
N PHE A 125 -13.78 -10.45 -9.53
CA PHE A 125 -12.39 -10.49 -9.99
C PHE A 125 -11.53 -11.52 -9.22
N LEU A 126 -12.06 -12.04 -8.10
CA LEU A 126 -11.45 -13.04 -7.23
C LEU A 126 -12.47 -14.10 -6.78
#